data_AF-A0A3M0XJ27-F1
#
_entry.id   AF-A0A3M0XJ27-F1
#
_cell.length_a   1.000
_cell.length_b   1.000
_cell.length_c   1.000
_cell.angle_alpha   90.00
_cell.angle_beta   90.00
_cell.angle_gamma   90.00
#
_symmetry.space_group_name_H-M   'P 1'
#
loop_
_entity.id
_entity.type
_entity.pdbx_description
1 polymer ?
#
loop_
_entity_poly.entity_id
_entity_poly.type
_entity_poly.pdbx_seq_one_letter_code
_entity_poly.pdbx_strand_id
1 'polypeptide(L)'
;LINSASSVKKKKVDEKIIDFYGRLYQNLRDFYDTFYKFDAQKVSHLGNERKKFITEWYTCVKEAKGCDDFLFLHHALVIMQKTFSSLGPLLILNSSSEKPAL
;
A
#
# COMPACT_ATOMS: atom_id res chain seq x y z
N LEU A 1 20.73 33.30 -22.21
CA LEU A 1 20.59 32.02 -22.93
C LEU A 1 21.41 30.95 -22.20
N ILE A 2 20.80 30.22 -21.27
CA ILE A 2 21.37 28.96 -20.77
C ILE A 2 20.26 27.92 -20.85
N ASN A 3 20.15 27.32 -22.03
CA ASN A 3 19.47 26.03 -22.19
C ASN A 3 20.45 24.97 -21.73
N SER A 4 20.44 24.65 -20.43
CA SER A 4 20.92 23.36 -19.95
C SER A 4 19.71 22.46 -19.73
N ALA A 5 19.12 22.02 -20.83
CA ALA A 5 18.26 20.84 -20.81
C ALA A 5 19.15 19.67 -20.37
N SER A 6 19.23 19.43 -19.07
CA SER A 6 19.81 18.22 -18.52
C SER A 6 19.04 17.06 -19.16
N SER A 7 19.73 16.25 -19.95
CA SER A 7 19.12 15.06 -20.54
C SER A 7 18.63 14.19 -19.37
N VAL A 8 17.33 14.18 -19.10
CA VAL A 8 16.74 13.33 -18.07
C VAL A 8 16.95 11.89 -18.53
N LYS A 9 18.05 11.27 -18.08
CA LYS A 9 18.29 9.85 -18.31
C LYS A 9 17.20 9.10 -17.56
N LYS A 10 16.29 8.47 -18.29
CA LYS A 10 15.27 7.59 -17.70
C LYS A 10 15.98 6.49 -16.92
N LYS A 11 15.91 6.56 -15.59
CA LYS A 11 16.45 5.53 -14.71
C LYS A 11 15.51 4.32 -14.74
N LYS A 12 16.05 3.13 -15.00
CA LYS A 12 15.28 1.88 -14.91
C LYS A 12 14.99 1.62 -13.43
N VAL A 13 13.71 1.54 -13.09
CA VAL A 13 13.25 1.17 -11.73
C VAL A 13 13.43 -0.34 -11.55
N ASP A 14 13.83 -0.74 -10.35
CA ASP A 14 13.96 -2.16 -10.00
C ASP A 14 12.61 -2.89 -10.08
N GLU A 15 12.60 -4.09 -10.65
CA GLU A 15 11.39 -4.90 -10.84
C GLU A 15 10.72 -5.24 -9.50
N LYS A 16 11.48 -5.39 -8.42
CA LYS A 16 10.93 -5.57 -7.07
C LYS A 16 10.07 -4.38 -6.66
N ILE A 17 10.54 -3.15 -6.95
CA ILE A 17 9.78 -1.94 -6.62
C ILE A 17 8.48 -1.92 -7.43
N ILE A 18 8.51 -2.30 -8.71
CA ILE A 18 7.31 -2.38 -9.54
C ILE A 18 6.31 -3.39 -8.95
N ASP A 19 6.77 -4.55 -8.49
CA ASP A 19 5.93 -5.55 -7.82
C ASP A 19 5.26 -5.01 -6.55
N PHE A 20 6.01 -4.25 -5.73
CA PHE A 20 5.46 -3.55 -4.56
C PHE A 20 4.27 -2.66 -4.92
N TYR A 21 4.37 -1.88 -6.01
CA TYR A 21 3.25 -1.05 -6.48
C TYR A 21 2.09 -1.86 -7.06
N GLY A 22 2.36 -2.99 -7.71
CA GLY A 22 1.32 -3.92 -8.15
C GLY A 22 0.50 -4.47 -6.98
N ARG A 23 1.17 -4.87 -5.90
CA ARG A 23 0.52 -5.38 -4.68
C ARG A 23 -0.22 -4.28 -3.91
N LEU A 24 0.28 -3.05 -3.92
CA LEU A 24 -0.45 -1.89 -3.39
C LEU A 24 -1.74 -1.64 -4.14
N TYR A 25 -1.70 -1.68 -5.47
CA TYR A 25 -2.89 -1.53 -6.30
C TYR A 25 -3.93 -2.60 -5.96
N GLN A 26 -3.50 -3.86 -5.81
CA GLN A 26 -4.40 -4.94 -5.42
C GLN A 26 -4.98 -4.72 -4.01
N ASN A 27 -4.16 -4.34 -3.02
CA ASN A 27 -4.64 -4.01 -1.67
C ASN A 27 -5.64 -2.86 -1.65
N LEU A 28 -5.39 -1.80 -2.43
CA LEU A 28 -6.32 -0.68 -2.56
C LEU A 28 -7.65 -1.14 -3.16
N ARG A 29 -7.61 -1.98 -4.21
CA ARG A 29 -8.81 -2.55 -4.81
C ARG A 29 -9.60 -3.38 -3.81
N ASP A 30 -8.93 -4.26 -3.07
CA ASP A 30 -9.56 -5.11 -2.06
C ASP A 30 -10.11 -4.30 -0.89
N PHE A 31 -9.43 -3.21 -0.50
CA PHE A 31 -9.95 -2.25 0.47
C PHE A 31 -11.25 -1.61 -0.02
N TYR A 32 -11.30 -1.06 -1.24
CA TYR A 32 -12.53 -0.48 -1.79
C TYR A 32 -13.65 -1.51 -1.90
N ASP A 33 -13.33 -2.72 -2.36
CA ASP A 33 -14.29 -3.82 -2.41
C ASP A 33 -14.87 -4.13 -1.03
N THR A 34 -14.02 -4.14 0.00
CA THR A 34 -14.43 -4.33 1.39
C THR A 34 -15.28 -3.16 1.89
N PHE A 35 -14.94 -1.93 1.51
CA PHE A 35 -15.67 -0.73 1.88
C PHE A 35 -17.08 -0.68 1.30
N TYR A 36 -17.27 -1.09 0.05
CA TYR A 36 -18.59 -1.08 -0.57
C TYR A 36 -19.42 -2.32 -0.25
N LYS A 37 -18.80 -3.48 -0.01
CA LYS A 37 -19.51 -4.75 0.19
C LYS A 37 -19.58 -5.20 1.65
N PHE A 38 -18.91 -4.49 2.56
CA PHE A 38 -18.85 -4.79 4.00
C PHE A 38 -18.44 -6.23 4.34
N ASP A 39 -17.55 -6.80 3.53
CA ASP A 39 -17.10 -8.19 3.69
C ASP A 39 -16.00 -8.31 4.77
N ALA A 40 -16.38 -8.73 5.97
CA ALA A 40 -15.47 -8.88 7.10
C ALA A 40 -14.35 -9.93 6.87
N GLN A 41 -14.56 -10.92 6.00
CA GLN A 41 -13.52 -11.92 5.70
C GLN A 41 -12.36 -11.30 4.92
N LYS A 42 -12.67 -10.33 4.04
CA LYS A 42 -11.65 -9.59 3.29
C LYS A 42 -10.79 -8.68 4.17
N VAL A 43 -11.30 -8.19 5.30
CA VAL A 43 -10.50 -7.42 6.27
C VAL A 43 -9.36 -8.26 6.84
N SER A 44 -9.63 -9.53 7.20
CA SER A 44 -8.60 -10.44 7.70
C SER A 44 -7.55 -10.76 6.63
N HIS A 45 -7.99 -10.94 5.39
CA HIS A 45 -7.09 -11.12 4.24
C HIS A 45 -6.16 -9.91 4.05
N LEU A 46 -6.70 -8.69 4.02
CA LEU A 46 -5.93 -7.45 3.95
C LEU A 46 -4.89 -7.39 5.09
N GLY A 47 -5.28 -7.80 6.30
CA GLY A 47 -4.39 -7.80 7.48
C GLY A 47 -3.17 -8.69 7.29
N ASN A 48 -3.37 -9.86 6.70
CA ASN A 48 -2.30 -10.80 6.39
C ASN A 48 -1.41 -10.29 5.25
N GLU A 49 -1.99 -9.70 4.20
CA GLU A 49 -1.23 -9.13 3.09
C GLU A 49 -0.37 -7.95 3.54
N ARG A 50 -0.86 -7.09 4.44
CA ARG A 50 -0.05 -6.02 5.05
C ARG A 50 1.17 -6.58 5.79
N LYS A 51 1.01 -7.66 6.56
CA LYS A 51 2.14 -8.27 7.29
C LYS A 51 3.21 -8.75 6.34
N LYS A 52 2.83 -9.51 5.30
CA LYS A 52 3.76 -9.99 4.26
C LYS A 52 4.47 -8.82 3.58
N PHE A 53 3.70 -7.81 3.17
CA PHE A 53 4.23 -6.60 2.54
C PHE A 53 5.29 -5.91 3.41
N ILE A 54 5.04 -5.73 4.71
CA ILE A 54 5.98 -5.08 5.62
C ILE A 54 7.25 -5.93 5.78
N THR A 55 7.12 -7.24 5.96
CA THR A 55 8.27 -8.15 6.08
C THR A 55 9.15 -8.08 4.84
N GLU A 56 8.56 -8.14 3.66
CA GLU A 56 9.30 -8.07 2.40
C GLU A 56 9.89 -6.67 2.15
N TRP A 57 9.18 -5.62 2.59
CA TRP A 57 9.66 -4.24 2.50
C TRP A 57 10.94 -4.05 3.32
N TYR A 58 11.00 -4.61 4.53
CA TYR A 58 12.21 -4.59 5.37
C TYR A 58 13.41 -5.27 4.71
N THR A 59 13.18 -6.33 3.94
CA THR A 59 14.25 -6.97 3.17
C THR A 59 14.69 -6.08 2.02
N CYS A 60 13.75 -5.54 1.24
CA CYS A 60 14.06 -4.73 0.06
C CYS A 60 14.74 -3.39 0.41
N VAL A 61 14.36 -2.76 1.52
CA VAL A 61 14.95 -1.48 1.93
C VAL A 61 16.42 -1.64 2.35
N LYS A 62 16.80 -2.81 2.91
CA LYS A 62 18.20 -3.13 3.23
C LYS A 62 19.04 -3.35 1.97
N GLU A 63 18.42 -3.80 0.89
CA GLU A 63 19.05 -4.07 -0.40
C GLU A 63 19.01 -2.86 -1.36
N ALA A 64 18.38 -1.76 -0.97
CA ALA A 64 18.19 -0.58 -1.82
C ALA A 64 19.54 0.03 -2.23
N LYS A 65 19.75 0.20 -3.54
CA LYS A 65 21.05 0.60 -4.12
C LYS A 65 21.26 2.12 -4.18
N GLY A 66 20.32 2.91 -3.65
CA GLY A 66 20.41 4.36 -3.61
C GLY A 66 19.17 5.06 -3.07
N CYS A 67 19.24 6.39 -3.02
CA CYS A 67 18.20 7.25 -2.46
C CYS A 67 16.85 7.11 -3.20
N ASP A 68 16.87 7.01 -4.53
CA ASP A 68 15.63 6.88 -5.32
C ASP A 68 14.88 5.59 -5.00
N ASP A 69 15.59 4.45 -4.95
CA ASP A 69 14.98 3.15 -4.65
C ASP A 69 14.39 3.14 -3.23
N PHE A 70 15.14 3.70 -2.28
CA PHE A 70 14.68 3.90 -0.91
C PHE A 70 13.41 4.77 -0.88
N LEU A 71 13.38 5.88 -1.63
CA LEU A 71 12.24 6.78 -1.71
C LEU A 71 11.01 6.08 -2.27
N PHE A 72 11.16 5.30 -3.36
CA PHE A 72 10.05 4.56 -3.95
C PHE A 72 9.51 3.48 -3.01
N LEU A 73 10.38 2.73 -2.34
CA LEU A 73 10.01 1.75 -1.33
C LEU A 73 9.32 2.42 -0.14
N HIS A 74 9.84 3.54 0.35
CA HIS A 74 9.25 4.27 1.46
C HIS A 74 7.86 4.81 1.09
N HIS A 75 7.71 5.38 -0.10
CA HIS A 75 6.42 5.85 -0.60
C HIS A 75 5.41 4.70 -0.69
N ALA A 76 5.85 3.52 -1.17
CA ALA A 76 5.02 2.33 -1.20
C ALA A 76 4.52 1.93 0.21
N LEU A 77 5.40 1.95 1.22
CA LEU A 77 5.02 1.70 2.62
C LEU A 77 4.00 2.70 3.14
N VAL A 78 4.17 3.99 2.83
CA VAL A 78 3.23 5.05 3.26
C VAL A 78 1.84 4.83 2.65
N ILE A 79 1.74 4.44 1.38
CA ILE A 79 0.46 4.12 0.74
C ILE A 79 -0.21 2.94 1.44
N MET A 80 0.52 1.86 1.72
CA MET A 80 -0.01 0.70 2.47
C MET A 80 -0.56 1.14 3.82
N GLN A 81 0.22 1.94 4.57
CA GLN A 81 -0.18 2.41 5.88
C GLN A 81 -1.43 3.30 5.83
N LYS A 82 -1.53 4.20 4.85
CA LYS A 82 -2.72 5.03 4.66
C LYS A 82 -3.96 4.20 4.34
N THR A 83 -3.83 3.23 3.43
CA THR A 83 -4.91 2.29 3.08
C THR A 83 -5.43 1.57 4.32
N PHE A 84 -4.50 1.10 5.17
CA PHE A 84 -4.87 0.42 6.40
C PHE A 84 -5.46 1.33 7.48
N SER A 85 -4.96 2.55 7.63
CA SER A 85 -5.55 3.52 8.56
C SER A 85 -7.00 3.83 8.21
N SER A 86 -7.40 3.72 6.94
CA SER A 86 -8.78 3.86 6.48
C SER A 86 -9.68 2.68 6.83
N LEU A 87 -9.15 1.53 7.28
CA LEU A 87 -9.95 0.39 7.76
C LEU A 87 -10.57 0.62 9.13
N GLY A 88 -9.97 1.47 9.98
CA GLY A 88 -10.50 1.77 11.32
C GLY A 88 -11.94 2.28 11.30
N PRO A 89 -12.24 3.35 10.53
CA PRO A 89 -13.62 3.82 10.34
C PRO A 89 -14.57 2.75 9.79
N LEU A 90 -14.10 1.88 8.90
CA LEU A 90 -14.89 0.81 8.31
C LEU A 90 -15.34 -0.24 9.34
N LEU A 91 -14.45 -0.59 10.27
CA LEU A 91 -14.78 -1.51 11.37
C LEU A 91 -15.84 -0.92 12.32
N ILE A 92 -15.78 0.38 12.58
CA ILE A 92 -16.75 1.08 13.45
C ILE A 92 -18.13 1.17 12.77
N LEU A 93 -18.17 1.49 11.47
CA LEU A 93 -19.41 1.52 10.69
C LEU A 93 -20.08 0.14 10.66
N ASN A 94 -19.30 -0.93 10.58
CA ASN A 94 -19.83 -2.29 10.64
C ASN A 94 -20.37 -2.64 12.04
N SER A 95 -19.67 -2.30 13.11
CA SER A 95 -20.11 -2.61 14.48
C SER A 95 -21.33 -1.80 14.95
N SER A 96 -21.65 -0.70 14.28
CA SER A 96 -22.82 0.15 14.59
C SER A 96 -24.08 -0.21 13.78
N SER A 97 -23.97 -1.19 12.87
CA SER A 97 -25.11 -1.73 12.10
C SER A 97 -25.87 -2.86 12.83
N GLU A 98 -25.31 -3.40 13.92
CA GLU A 98 -26.03 -4.26 14.85
C GLU A 98 -26.95 -3.37 15.72
N LYS A 99 -28.24 -3.28 15.34
CA LYS A 99 -29.26 -2.71 16.22
C LYS A 99 -29.22 -3.45 17.56
N PRO A 100 -29.36 -2.76 18.71
CA PRO A 100 -29.60 -3.45 19.97
C PRO A 100 -30.89 -4.25 19.82
N ALA A 101 -30.81 -5.56 20.06
CA ALA A 101 -31.98 -6.41 20.16
C ALA A 101 -32.91 -5.83 21.26
N LEU A 102 -34.12 -5.45 20.84
CA LEU A 102 -35.23 -5.13 21.75
C LEU A 102 -35.67 -6.38 22.51
#